data_AF-A0A846BSJ8-F1
#
_entry.id   AF-A0A846BSJ8-F1
#
_cell.length_a   1.000
_cell.length_b   1.000
_cell.length_c   1.000
_cell.angle_alpha   90.00
_cell.angle_beta   90.00
_cell.angle_gamma   90.00
#
_symmetry.space_group_name_H-M   'P 1'
#
loop_
_entity.id
_entity.type
_entity.pdbx_description
1 polymer ?
#
loop_
_entity_poly.entity_id
_entity_poly.type
_entity_poly.pdbx_seq_one_letter_code
_entity_poly.pdbx_strand_id
1 'polypeptide(L)'
;MTQKELSQQLAANSPEVEQLPMELAQAEPSEYQSLKLPLFFTGMGIALASSNFVAISWGLYSLFYVAPSSSGDSLLQIAREQYQEGYFEQAIALAQSIPTDSSAYEESADAILQWRRDWYLAATQFQATEQAFKEGRWRDVLEGAHQTPDIAVWRKKMLPLVLGAIPKLELEAQQLLQQVYQLAAQNDFTGALALIKQIPQETPTGAKLQPKLIEYQRKQQIQAEYLLQQAFNRAQVRDFQGALQYLLQISPDTSAYQKAQVKIAEYQQKQIVKEKVERKAQSMNVVFNQQQSNSKLSNHKSSISSTTEEINSRFNPGFVWQEVVI
;
A
#
# COMPACT_ATOMS: atom_id res chain seq x y z
N MET A 1 7.14 -41.19 -40.43
CA MET A 1 7.44 -39.84 -40.96
C MET A 1 8.25 -39.07 -39.95
N THR A 2 9.36 -38.51 -40.40
CA THR A 2 10.31 -37.70 -39.63
C THR A 2 10.51 -36.36 -40.32
N GLN A 3 11.03 -35.36 -39.60
CA GLN A 3 11.15 -33.98 -40.09
C GLN A 3 11.93 -33.84 -41.41
N LYS A 4 12.80 -34.81 -41.72
CA LYS A 4 13.63 -34.85 -42.95
C LYS A 4 12.83 -35.08 -44.23
N GLU A 5 11.65 -35.70 -44.14
CA GLU A 5 10.77 -35.95 -45.30
C GLU A 5 10.00 -34.69 -45.71
N LEU A 6 9.57 -33.87 -44.72
CA LEU A 6 8.82 -32.64 -44.97
C LEU A 6 9.67 -31.59 -45.72
N SER A 7 10.97 -31.54 -45.43
CA SER A 7 11.92 -30.62 -46.07
C SER A 7 12.21 -30.92 -47.55
N GLN A 8 11.87 -32.11 -48.07
CA GLN A 8 12.08 -32.44 -49.49
C GLN A 8 10.86 -32.15 -50.37
N GLN A 9 9.64 -32.04 -49.81
CA GLN A 9 8.43 -31.74 -50.60
C GLN A 9 8.24 -30.25 -50.89
N LEU A 10 8.79 -29.34 -50.07
CA LEU A 10 8.68 -27.89 -50.30
C LEU A 10 9.61 -27.34 -51.39
N ALA A 11 10.58 -28.12 -51.87
CA ALA A 11 11.55 -27.68 -52.88
C ALA A 11 11.08 -27.89 -54.34
N ALA A 12 9.87 -28.43 -54.55
CA ALA A 12 9.41 -28.92 -55.85
C ALA A 12 8.33 -28.05 -56.54
N ASN A 13 7.87 -26.96 -55.91
CA ASN A 13 6.86 -26.06 -56.47
C ASN A 13 7.27 -24.59 -56.26
N SER A 14 7.86 -23.98 -57.30
CA SER A 14 8.02 -22.54 -57.42
C SER A 14 7.85 -22.17 -58.90
N PRO A 15 6.84 -21.37 -59.27
CA PRO A 15 6.66 -20.97 -60.65
C PRO A 15 7.74 -19.96 -61.06
N GLU A 16 8.25 -20.21 -62.26
CA GLU A 16 9.08 -19.36 -63.09
C GLU A 16 8.62 -17.89 -63.11
N VAL A 17 9.55 -16.94 -62.88
CA VAL A 17 9.29 -15.51 -62.98
C VAL A 17 10.00 -14.96 -64.22
N GLU A 18 9.20 -14.52 -65.17
CA GLU A 18 9.60 -14.08 -66.51
C GLU A 18 10.35 -12.72 -66.48
N GLN A 19 11.42 -12.60 -67.27
CA GLN A 19 12.24 -11.38 -67.35
C GLN A 19 11.88 -10.55 -68.59
N LEU A 20 11.35 -9.33 -68.40
CA LEU A 20 11.26 -8.28 -69.42
C LEU A 20 11.60 -6.89 -68.82
N PRO A 21 11.94 -5.87 -69.64
CA PRO A 21 13.14 -5.06 -69.38
C PRO A 21 12.92 -3.66 -68.79
N MET A 22 14.04 -3.01 -68.42
CA MET A 22 14.13 -1.57 -68.19
C MET A 22 13.86 -0.76 -69.47
N GLU A 23 13.10 0.32 -69.36
CA GLU A 23 13.25 1.51 -70.20
C GLU A 23 13.03 2.80 -69.38
N LEU A 24 13.49 3.95 -69.88
CA LEU A 24 13.71 5.17 -69.10
C LEU A 24 12.49 6.10 -68.99
N ALA A 25 12.38 6.78 -67.84
CA ALA A 25 11.82 8.12 -67.77
C ALA A 25 12.61 8.95 -66.74
N GLN A 26 13.24 10.05 -67.17
CA GLN A 26 13.87 11.03 -66.27
C GLN A 26 12.87 12.15 -65.95
N ALA A 27 12.86 12.63 -64.71
CA ALA A 27 12.15 13.84 -64.30
C ALA A 27 13.01 14.62 -63.29
N GLU A 28 13.03 15.95 -63.44
CA GLU A 28 13.89 16.88 -62.68
C GLU A 28 13.43 17.07 -61.22
N PRO A 29 14.34 17.40 -60.28
CA PRO A 29 13.99 17.67 -58.89
C PRO A 29 13.47 19.12 -58.70
N SER A 30 12.34 19.28 -58.02
CA SER A 30 11.83 20.58 -57.56
C SER A 30 12.16 20.84 -56.08
N GLU A 31 12.25 22.12 -55.70
CA GLU A 31 12.71 22.55 -54.38
C GLU A 31 11.72 22.25 -53.25
N TYR A 32 12.22 21.71 -52.13
CA TYR A 32 11.48 21.65 -50.87
C TYR A 32 11.93 22.75 -49.91
N GLN A 33 11.06 23.74 -49.66
CA GLN A 33 11.28 24.73 -48.62
C GLN A 33 11.25 24.08 -47.23
N SER A 34 12.33 24.23 -46.45
CA SER A 34 12.45 23.61 -45.13
C SER A 34 11.57 24.31 -44.08
N LEU A 35 10.48 23.67 -43.65
CA LEU A 35 9.69 24.13 -42.52
C LEU A 35 10.44 23.88 -41.20
N LYS A 36 10.93 24.95 -40.56
CA LYS A 36 11.66 24.86 -39.28
C LYS A 36 10.71 25.05 -38.10
N LEU A 37 10.45 23.98 -37.35
CA LEU A 37 9.87 24.08 -36.00
C LEU A 37 10.97 23.84 -34.94
N PRO A 38 11.00 24.62 -33.83
CA PRO A 38 11.96 24.44 -32.76
C PRO A 38 11.55 23.28 -31.84
N LEU A 39 12.43 22.29 -31.69
CA LEU A 39 12.23 21.17 -30.77
C LEU A 39 12.82 21.53 -29.39
N PHE A 40 11.99 21.62 -28.35
CA PHE A 40 12.43 21.89 -26.98
C PHE A 40 12.06 20.75 -26.02
N PHE A 41 12.96 19.77 -25.87
CA PHE A 41 12.93 18.83 -24.75
C PHE A 41 14.35 18.62 -24.22
N THR A 42 14.59 19.05 -22.98
CA THR A 42 15.89 18.96 -22.30
C THR A 42 15.71 18.20 -20.99
N GLY A 43 16.25 16.97 -20.92
CA GLY A 43 16.20 16.13 -19.71
C GLY A 43 16.94 14.81 -19.91
N MET A 44 17.82 14.46 -18.97
CA MET A 44 18.58 13.20 -18.92
C MET A 44 17.65 12.04 -18.47
N GLY A 45 17.82 10.76 -18.81
CA GLY A 45 19.02 9.97 -19.17
C GLY A 45 19.49 9.16 -17.96
N ILE A 46 20.01 7.92 -18.02
CA ILE A 46 20.50 6.97 -19.06
C ILE A 46 20.24 5.54 -18.46
N ALA A 47 20.02 4.40 -19.13
CA ALA A 47 20.33 3.86 -20.48
C ALA A 47 19.06 3.22 -21.13
N LEU A 48 19.02 2.14 -21.95
CA LEU A 48 19.96 1.12 -22.45
C LEU A 48 20.22 1.23 -23.96
N ALA A 49 21.11 0.39 -24.53
CA ALA A 49 21.60 0.51 -25.91
C ALA A 49 21.23 -0.66 -26.83
N SER A 50 20.35 -0.40 -27.80
CA SER A 50 20.29 -1.13 -29.08
C SER A 50 19.61 -0.28 -30.17
N SER A 51 20.41 0.19 -31.14
CA SER A 51 20.01 0.71 -32.47
C SER A 51 18.93 1.81 -32.60
N ASN A 52 19.37 2.96 -33.11
CA ASN A 52 18.66 3.83 -34.08
C ASN A 52 17.24 4.30 -33.74
N PHE A 53 17.13 5.45 -33.09
CA PHE A 53 15.91 6.29 -33.17
C PHE A 53 15.84 6.96 -34.55
N VAL A 54 15.29 6.25 -35.55
CA VAL A 54 15.03 6.81 -36.88
C VAL A 54 13.77 7.67 -36.83
N ALA A 55 13.95 8.98 -36.79
CA ALA A 55 12.84 9.92 -36.94
C ALA A 55 12.30 9.88 -38.38
N ILE A 56 10.97 9.71 -38.50
CA ILE A 56 10.15 9.99 -39.70
C ILE A 56 10.41 9.08 -40.92
N SER A 57 9.52 8.10 -41.16
CA SER A 57 9.12 7.66 -42.53
C SER A 57 8.02 6.57 -42.58
N TRP A 58 7.64 5.92 -41.47
CA TRP A 58 6.76 4.73 -41.50
C TRP A 58 5.25 4.98 -41.33
N GLY A 59 4.80 6.23 -41.29
CA GLY A 59 3.39 6.59 -41.07
C GLY A 59 2.40 6.23 -42.18
N LEU A 60 2.86 5.71 -43.34
CA LEU A 60 1.98 5.33 -44.45
C LEU A 60 1.57 3.84 -44.47
N TYR A 61 2.29 2.94 -43.80
CA TYR A 61 2.00 1.50 -43.90
C TYR A 61 0.69 1.07 -43.23
N SER A 62 0.24 1.81 -42.20
CA SER A 62 -1.08 1.63 -41.58
C SER A 62 -2.24 1.96 -42.53
N LEU A 63 -2.07 2.95 -43.41
CA LEU A 63 -3.12 3.43 -44.31
C LEU A 63 -3.53 2.41 -45.39
N PHE A 64 -2.69 1.40 -45.67
CA PHE A 64 -3.00 0.34 -46.65
C PHE A 64 -3.94 -0.76 -46.12
N TYR A 65 -4.15 -0.85 -44.80
CA TYR A 65 -5.02 -1.85 -44.17
C TYR A 65 -6.27 -1.26 -43.49
N VAL A 66 -6.35 0.06 -43.37
CA VAL A 66 -7.55 0.77 -42.92
C VAL A 66 -8.46 1.04 -44.12
N ALA A 67 -9.75 0.76 -44.00
CA ALA A 67 -10.70 1.09 -45.05
C ALA A 67 -10.84 2.62 -45.21
N PRO A 68 -10.96 3.16 -46.44
CA PRO A 68 -11.00 4.62 -46.70
C PRO A 68 -12.27 5.34 -46.17
N SER A 69 -13.02 4.69 -45.28
CA SER A 69 -14.21 5.22 -44.60
C SER A 69 -14.25 4.87 -43.09
N SER A 70 -13.15 4.42 -42.48
CA SER A 70 -13.08 4.18 -41.04
C SER A 70 -13.19 5.50 -40.25
N SER A 71 -14.08 5.56 -39.25
CA SER A 71 -14.19 6.71 -38.36
C SER A 71 -12.98 6.80 -37.42
N GLY A 72 -12.77 7.98 -36.81
CA GLY A 72 -11.73 8.16 -35.80
C GLY A 72 -11.88 7.22 -34.60
N ASP A 73 -13.11 6.89 -34.21
CA ASP A 73 -13.39 5.96 -33.11
C ASP A 73 -12.98 4.52 -33.48
N SER A 74 -13.15 4.14 -34.76
CA SER A 74 -12.66 2.87 -35.30
C SER A 74 -11.13 2.83 -35.38
N LEU A 75 -10.48 3.92 -35.81
CA LEU A 75 -9.03 4.06 -35.80
C LEU A 75 -8.46 3.96 -34.37
N LEU A 76 -9.09 4.63 -33.40
CA LEU A 76 -8.67 4.62 -32.00
C LEU A 76 -8.83 3.23 -31.37
N GLN A 77 -9.88 2.50 -31.76
CA GLN A 77 -10.06 1.12 -31.31
C GLN A 77 -8.98 0.17 -31.86
N ILE A 78 -8.66 0.24 -33.16
CA ILE A 78 -7.56 -0.54 -33.74
C ILE A 78 -6.23 -0.15 -33.07
N ALA A 79 -6.02 1.13 -32.76
CA ALA A 79 -4.85 1.59 -32.01
C ALA A 79 -4.77 0.99 -30.59
N ARG A 80 -5.88 0.94 -29.84
CA ARG A 80 -5.95 0.25 -28.53
C ARG A 80 -5.57 -1.23 -28.64
N GLU A 81 -6.02 -1.91 -29.69
CA GLU A 81 -5.74 -3.34 -29.92
C GLU A 81 -4.24 -3.55 -30.23
N GLN A 82 -3.68 -2.78 -31.16
CA GLN A 82 -2.24 -2.78 -31.48
C GLN A 82 -1.38 -2.50 -30.23
N TYR A 83 -1.79 -1.57 -29.36
CA TYR A 83 -1.09 -1.25 -28.11
C TYR A 83 -1.06 -2.44 -27.14
N GLN A 84 -2.19 -3.14 -26.98
CA GLN A 84 -2.32 -4.29 -26.09
C GLN A 84 -1.54 -5.52 -26.60
N GLU A 85 -1.51 -5.75 -27.92
CA GLU A 85 -0.68 -6.80 -28.55
C GLU A 85 0.82 -6.49 -28.49
N GLY A 86 1.19 -5.22 -28.36
CA GLY A 86 2.56 -4.74 -28.18
C GLY A 86 3.17 -4.06 -29.40
N TYR A 87 2.37 -3.80 -30.44
CA TYR A 87 2.71 -2.98 -31.59
C TYR A 87 2.59 -1.49 -31.23
N PHE A 88 3.39 -1.07 -30.25
CA PHE A 88 3.30 0.23 -29.58
C PHE A 88 3.45 1.41 -30.55
N GLU A 89 4.46 1.40 -31.43
CA GLU A 89 4.66 2.50 -32.38
C GLU A 89 3.56 2.52 -33.47
N GLN A 90 3.02 1.36 -33.86
CA GLN A 90 1.89 1.25 -34.78
C GLN A 90 0.61 1.82 -34.16
N ALA A 91 0.33 1.50 -32.89
CA ALA A 91 -0.78 2.06 -32.13
C ALA A 91 -0.72 3.58 -32.04
N ILE A 92 0.46 4.10 -31.67
CA ILE A 92 0.74 5.53 -31.60
C ILE A 92 0.54 6.20 -32.97
N ALA A 93 1.06 5.62 -34.06
CA ALA A 93 0.89 6.16 -35.41
C ALA A 93 -0.58 6.14 -35.89
N LEU A 94 -1.33 5.09 -35.58
CA LEU A 94 -2.77 5.00 -35.85
C LEU A 94 -3.56 6.07 -35.09
N ALA A 95 -3.33 6.21 -33.78
CA ALA A 95 -3.94 7.25 -32.97
C ALA A 95 -3.61 8.66 -33.49
N GLN A 96 -2.35 8.91 -33.86
CA GLN A 96 -1.89 10.18 -34.44
C GLN A 96 -2.47 10.47 -35.86
N SER A 97 -3.01 9.46 -36.55
CA SER A 97 -3.64 9.63 -37.86
C SER A 97 -5.11 10.09 -37.80
N ILE A 98 -5.70 10.17 -36.59
CA ILE A 98 -7.09 10.60 -36.40
C ILE A 98 -7.22 12.11 -36.69
N PRO A 99 -8.12 12.53 -37.61
CA PRO A 99 -8.31 13.93 -37.96
C PRO A 99 -8.77 14.81 -36.79
N THR A 100 -8.34 16.08 -36.78
CA THR A 100 -8.65 17.07 -35.73
C THR A 100 -10.13 17.45 -35.62
N ASP A 101 -10.92 17.17 -36.65
CA ASP A 101 -12.37 17.35 -36.73
C ASP A 101 -13.16 16.08 -36.33
N SER A 102 -12.47 15.00 -35.95
CA SER A 102 -13.11 13.76 -35.49
C SER A 102 -13.49 13.79 -34.01
N SER A 103 -14.62 13.18 -33.67
CA SER A 103 -15.08 12.93 -32.28
C SER A 103 -14.03 12.28 -31.39
N ALA A 104 -13.19 11.41 -31.96
CA ALA A 104 -12.17 10.66 -31.23
C ALA A 104 -10.83 11.41 -31.06
N TYR A 105 -10.70 12.66 -31.54
CA TYR A 105 -9.41 13.35 -31.55
C TYR A 105 -8.85 13.64 -30.15
N GLU A 106 -9.68 14.17 -29.24
CA GLU A 106 -9.25 14.47 -27.86
C GLU A 106 -8.90 13.17 -27.09
N GLU A 107 -9.75 12.14 -27.19
CA GLU A 107 -9.47 10.84 -26.55
C GLU A 107 -8.21 10.19 -27.12
N SER A 108 -7.94 10.35 -28.43
CA SER A 108 -6.70 9.88 -29.06
C SER A 108 -5.45 10.56 -28.49
N ALA A 109 -5.49 11.90 -28.34
CA ALA A 109 -4.37 12.66 -27.77
C ALA A 109 -4.07 12.23 -26.32
N ASP A 110 -5.09 12.09 -25.48
CA ASP A 110 -4.95 11.61 -24.10
C ASP A 110 -4.46 10.15 -24.05
N ALA A 111 -4.99 9.28 -24.93
CA ALA A 111 -4.56 7.89 -25.03
C ALA A 111 -3.07 7.77 -25.41
N ILE A 112 -2.59 8.57 -26.37
CA ILE A 112 -1.17 8.64 -26.75
C ILE A 112 -0.29 9.02 -25.55
N LEU A 113 -0.71 10.00 -24.74
CA LEU A 113 0.03 10.43 -23.55
C LEU A 113 0.04 9.34 -22.47
N GLN A 114 -1.11 8.70 -22.22
CA GLN A 114 -1.19 7.58 -21.27
C GLN A 114 -0.33 6.40 -21.72
N TRP A 115 -0.49 5.91 -22.96
CA TRP A 115 0.20 4.74 -23.48
C TRP A 115 1.71 4.90 -23.41
N ARG A 116 2.24 6.09 -23.72
CA ARG A 116 3.67 6.36 -23.59
C ARG A 116 4.15 6.18 -22.14
N ARG A 117 3.48 6.81 -21.17
CA ARG A 117 3.81 6.68 -19.74
C ARG A 117 3.74 5.23 -19.27
N ASP A 118 2.63 4.57 -19.56
CA ASP A 118 2.31 3.23 -19.05
C ASP A 118 3.20 2.15 -19.68
N TRP A 119 3.57 2.30 -20.95
CA TRP A 119 4.52 1.42 -21.64
C TRP A 119 5.94 1.51 -21.07
N TYR A 120 6.47 2.72 -20.83
CA TYR A 120 7.79 2.88 -20.22
C TYR A 120 7.83 2.39 -18.77
N LEU A 121 6.75 2.60 -18.01
CA LEU A 121 6.63 2.04 -16.66
C LEU A 121 6.59 0.50 -16.68
N ALA A 122 5.78 -0.11 -17.56
CA ALA A 122 5.71 -1.56 -17.70
C ALA A 122 7.05 -2.19 -18.13
N ALA A 123 7.78 -1.54 -19.06
CA ALA A 123 9.11 -1.98 -19.47
C ALA A 123 10.14 -1.91 -18.32
N THR A 124 10.10 -0.82 -17.53
CA THR A 124 10.98 -0.62 -16.38
C THR A 124 10.71 -1.66 -15.28
N GLN A 125 9.44 -1.89 -14.95
CA GLN A 125 9.04 -2.86 -13.94
C GLN A 125 9.33 -4.30 -14.38
N PHE A 126 9.14 -4.63 -15.67
CA PHE A 126 9.56 -5.94 -16.19
C PHE A 126 11.07 -6.18 -16.00
N GLN A 127 11.92 -5.20 -16.30
CA GLN A 127 13.37 -5.32 -16.08
C GLN A 127 13.73 -5.47 -14.60
N ALA A 128 13.09 -4.71 -13.71
CA ALA A 128 13.30 -4.82 -12.26
C ALA A 128 12.87 -6.18 -11.71
N THR A 129 11.70 -6.69 -12.12
CA THR A 129 11.18 -8.01 -11.76
C THR A 129 12.05 -9.14 -12.32
N GLU A 130 12.56 -9.03 -13.55
CA GLU A 130 13.45 -10.04 -14.13
C GLU A 130 14.79 -10.10 -13.38
N GLN A 131 15.33 -8.95 -12.95
CA GLN A 131 16.52 -8.89 -12.10
C GLN A 131 16.26 -9.46 -10.69
N ALA A 132 15.14 -9.09 -10.06
CA ALA A 132 14.73 -9.65 -8.78
C ALA A 132 14.55 -11.18 -8.83
N PHE A 133 14.01 -11.71 -9.92
CA PHE A 133 13.88 -13.15 -10.16
C PHE A 133 15.24 -13.84 -10.25
N LYS A 134 16.21 -13.26 -10.97
CA LYS A 134 17.59 -13.76 -11.07
C LYS A 134 18.32 -13.73 -9.73
N GLU A 135 18.02 -12.74 -8.90
CA GLU A 135 18.61 -12.53 -7.56
C GLU A 135 17.86 -13.27 -6.44
N GLY A 136 16.77 -13.98 -6.76
CA GLY A 136 15.98 -14.76 -5.81
C GLY A 136 15.11 -13.93 -4.85
N ARG A 137 14.86 -12.66 -5.15
CA ARG A 137 13.95 -11.79 -4.39
C ARG A 137 12.51 -12.01 -4.83
N TRP A 138 11.95 -13.17 -4.45
CA TRP A 138 10.64 -13.63 -4.92
C TRP A 138 9.45 -12.73 -4.54
N ARG A 139 9.56 -11.97 -3.45
CA ARG A 139 8.52 -11.00 -3.03
C ARG A 139 8.45 -9.82 -4.00
N ASP A 140 9.59 -9.22 -4.30
CA ASP A 140 9.76 -8.14 -5.28
C ASP A 140 9.24 -8.55 -6.67
N VAL A 141 9.32 -9.84 -7.03
CA VAL A 141 8.76 -10.36 -8.29
C VAL A 141 7.24 -10.25 -8.35
N LEU A 142 6.54 -10.48 -7.24
CA LEU A 142 5.09 -10.23 -7.16
C LEU A 142 4.78 -8.74 -7.08
N GLU A 143 5.56 -7.97 -6.32
CA GLU A 143 5.36 -6.53 -6.19
C GLU A 143 5.50 -5.79 -7.53
N GLY A 144 6.59 -6.03 -8.28
CA GLY A 144 6.77 -5.43 -9.60
C GLY A 144 5.72 -5.90 -10.63
N ALA A 145 5.15 -7.10 -10.47
CA ALA A 145 4.01 -7.56 -11.27
C ALA A 145 2.72 -6.80 -10.93
N HIS A 146 2.43 -6.56 -9.65
CA HIS A 146 1.30 -5.73 -9.21
C HIS A 146 1.44 -4.25 -9.58
N GLN A 147 2.67 -3.73 -9.62
CA GLN A 147 2.97 -2.35 -10.02
C GLN A 147 3.13 -2.15 -11.54
N THR A 148 2.92 -3.19 -12.36
CA THR A 148 2.99 -3.09 -13.82
C THR A 148 1.65 -2.68 -14.42
N PRO A 149 1.57 -1.61 -15.25
CA PRO A 149 0.35 -1.22 -15.95
C PRO A 149 -0.26 -2.35 -16.77
N ASP A 150 -1.59 -2.41 -16.81
CA ASP A 150 -2.31 -3.56 -17.37
C ASP A 150 -2.35 -3.56 -18.91
N ILE A 151 -1.25 -4.06 -19.48
CA ILE A 151 -1.02 -4.19 -20.92
C ILE A 151 -0.78 -5.66 -21.22
N ALA A 152 -1.59 -6.27 -22.09
CA ALA A 152 -1.66 -7.72 -22.28
C ALA A 152 -0.31 -8.35 -22.65
N VAL A 153 0.48 -7.72 -23.52
CA VAL A 153 1.84 -8.18 -23.85
C VAL A 153 2.79 -8.18 -22.65
N TRP A 154 2.71 -7.19 -21.75
CA TRP A 154 3.56 -7.12 -20.55
C TRP A 154 3.07 -8.08 -19.47
N ARG A 155 1.74 -8.22 -19.29
CA ARG A 155 1.14 -9.25 -18.43
C ARG A 155 1.59 -10.66 -18.85
N LYS A 156 1.62 -10.94 -20.16
CA LYS A 156 2.12 -12.20 -20.75
C LYS A 156 3.62 -12.42 -20.52
N LYS A 157 4.45 -11.36 -20.57
CA LYS A 157 5.88 -11.42 -20.26
C LYS A 157 6.15 -11.67 -18.77
N MET A 158 5.39 -11.07 -17.86
CA MET A 158 5.54 -11.23 -16.41
C MET A 158 5.15 -12.61 -15.90
N LEU A 159 4.12 -13.22 -16.51
CA LEU A 159 3.55 -14.50 -16.07
C LEU A 159 4.57 -15.61 -15.74
N PRO A 160 5.58 -15.95 -16.56
CA PRO A 160 6.58 -16.97 -16.22
C PRO A 160 7.43 -16.63 -14.97
N LEU A 161 7.72 -15.35 -14.72
CA LEU A 161 8.49 -14.91 -13.55
C LEU A 161 7.65 -15.08 -12.28
N VAL A 162 6.38 -14.64 -12.32
CA VAL A 162 5.40 -14.82 -11.24
C VAL A 162 5.18 -16.30 -10.92
N LEU A 163 4.95 -17.15 -11.94
CA LEU A 163 4.75 -18.59 -11.75
C LEU A 163 6.00 -19.31 -11.20
N GLY A 164 7.21 -18.81 -11.48
CA GLY A 164 8.43 -19.33 -10.88
C GLY A 164 8.65 -18.88 -9.43
N ALA A 165 8.16 -17.71 -9.04
CA ALA A 165 8.27 -17.16 -7.69
C ALA A 165 7.26 -17.77 -6.69
N ILE A 166 6.01 -17.99 -7.10
CA ILE A 166 4.94 -18.58 -6.25
C ILE A 166 5.38 -19.84 -5.47
N PRO A 167 5.97 -20.89 -6.08
CA PRO A 167 6.37 -22.09 -5.33
C PRO A 167 7.56 -21.87 -4.38
N LYS A 168 8.29 -20.76 -4.49
CA LYS A 168 9.32 -20.36 -3.51
C LYS A 168 8.69 -19.67 -2.31
N LEU A 169 7.73 -18.78 -2.56
CA LEU A 169 6.95 -18.08 -1.54
C LEU A 169 6.02 -19.00 -0.75
N GLU A 170 5.52 -20.10 -1.35
CA GLU A 170 4.69 -21.08 -0.65
C GLU A 170 5.42 -21.75 0.53
N LEU A 171 6.74 -21.98 0.45
CA LEU A 171 7.51 -22.50 1.60
C LEU A 171 7.57 -21.48 2.74
N GLU A 172 7.79 -20.20 2.41
CA GLU A 172 7.79 -19.10 3.39
C GLU A 172 6.40 -18.91 4.00
N ALA A 173 5.34 -18.95 3.19
CA ALA A 173 3.95 -18.87 3.61
C ALA A 173 3.59 -19.98 4.60
N GLN A 174 4.06 -21.22 4.39
CA GLN A 174 3.87 -22.33 5.33
C GLN A 174 4.60 -22.12 6.66
N GLN A 175 5.80 -21.53 6.65
CA GLN A 175 6.55 -21.19 7.87
C GLN A 175 5.89 -20.05 8.66
N LEU A 176 5.38 -19.02 7.96
CA LEU A 176 4.61 -17.94 8.57
C LEU A 176 3.27 -18.47 9.13
N LEU A 177 2.59 -19.39 8.43
CA LEU A 177 1.35 -20.03 8.90
C LEU A 177 1.53 -20.77 10.23
N GLN A 178 2.66 -21.44 10.44
CA GLN A 178 2.96 -22.08 11.73
C GLN A 178 3.08 -21.06 12.86
N GLN A 179 3.74 -19.93 12.63
CA GLN A 179 3.87 -18.83 13.59
C GLN A 179 2.52 -18.14 13.86
N VAL A 180 1.70 -17.93 12.82
CA VAL A 180 0.31 -17.44 12.94
C VAL A 180 -0.50 -18.30 13.92
N TYR A 181 -0.41 -19.64 13.81
CA TYR A 181 -1.09 -20.54 14.73
C TYR A 181 -0.48 -20.56 16.13
N GLN A 182 0.84 -20.40 16.28
CA GLN A 182 1.49 -20.28 17.60
C GLN A 182 1.05 -19.02 18.36
N LEU A 183 0.95 -17.86 17.68
CA LEU A 183 0.47 -16.61 18.28
C LEU A 183 -1.02 -16.69 18.60
N ALA A 184 -1.84 -17.23 17.70
CA ALA A 184 -3.26 -17.44 17.93
C ALA A 184 -3.55 -18.42 19.09
N ALA A 185 -2.71 -19.44 19.31
CA ALA A 185 -2.80 -20.35 20.45
C ALA A 185 -2.45 -19.66 21.79
N GLN A 186 -1.64 -18.61 21.75
CA GLN A 186 -1.33 -17.75 22.91
C GLN A 186 -2.39 -16.65 23.13
N ASN A 187 -3.42 -16.57 22.27
CA ASN A 187 -4.40 -15.48 22.18
C ASN A 187 -3.81 -14.11 21.78
N ASP A 188 -2.62 -14.10 21.16
CA ASP A 188 -2.13 -12.92 20.45
C ASP A 188 -2.70 -12.89 19.02
N PHE A 189 -3.96 -12.48 18.92
CA PHE A 189 -4.61 -12.29 17.63
C PHE A 189 -4.06 -11.08 16.87
N THR A 190 -3.44 -10.11 17.56
CA THR A 190 -2.82 -8.95 16.91
C THR A 190 -1.55 -9.34 16.16
N GLY A 191 -0.63 -10.07 16.80
CA GLY A 191 0.56 -10.63 16.16
C GLY A 191 0.20 -11.66 15.09
N ALA A 192 -0.77 -12.55 15.34
CA ALA A 192 -1.25 -13.50 14.33
C ALA A 192 -1.77 -12.80 13.06
N LEU A 193 -2.56 -11.72 13.21
CA LEU A 193 -3.02 -10.91 12.07
C LEU A 193 -1.88 -10.17 11.37
N ALA A 194 -0.88 -9.66 12.12
CA ALA A 194 0.29 -9.00 11.56
C ALA A 194 1.18 -9.95 10.72
N LEU A 195 1.22 -11.24 11.06
CA LEU A 195 1.87 -12.27 10.24
C LEU A 195 1.02 -12.70 9.04
N ILE A 196 -0.32 -12.79 9.17
CA ILE A 196 -1.20 -13.07 8.01
C ILE A 196 -1.03 -12.00 6.92
N LYS A 197 -0.87 -10.72 7.29
CA LYS A 197 -0.59 -9.61 6.36
C LYS A 197 0.73 -9.76 5.57
N GLN A 198 1.64 -10.65 5.97
CA GLN A 198 2.91 -10.91 5.29
C GLN A 198 2.88 -12.11 4.34
N ILE A 199 1.80 -12.89 4.33
CA ILE A 199 1.65 -14.08 3.49
C ILE A 199 1.04 -13.66 2.14
N PRO A 200 1.73 -13.81 0.99
CA PRO A 200 1.20 -13.37 -0.30
C PRO A 200 -0.06 -14.18 -0.68
N GLN A 201 -1.12 -13.49 -1.11
CA GLN A 201 -2.43 -14.12 -1.37
C GLN A 201 -2.44 -15.03 -2.60
N GLU A 202 -1.45 -14.85 -3.48
CA GLU A 202 -1.16 -15.63 -4.67
C GLU A 202 -0.63 -17.04 -4.32
N THR A 203 -0.18 -17.25 -3.08
CA THR A 203 0.28 -18.57 -2.62
C THR A 203 -0.89 -19.50 -2.29
N PRO A 204 -0.80 -20.81 -2.59
CA PRO A 204 -1.78 -21.80 -2.16
C PRO A 204 -2.10 -21.83 -0.65
N THR A 205 -1.19 -21.35 0.20
CA THR A 205 -1.42 -21.10 1.63
C THR A 205 -2.17 -19.78 1.88
N GLY A 206 -1.76 -18.67 1.27
CA GLY A 206 -2.43 -17.36 1.38
C GLY A 206 -3.90 -17.39 0.96
N ALA A 207 -4.20 -18.03 -0.17
CA ALA A 207 -5.57 -18.20 -0.66
C ALA A 207 -6.51 -18.92 0.34
N LYS A 208 -5.97 -19.78 1.21
CA LYS A 208 -6.73 -20.54 2.22
C LYS A 208 -6.89 -19.81 3.56
N LEU A 209 -6.18 -18.69 3.76
CA LEU A 209 -6.18 -17.97 5.05
C LEU A 209 -7.37 -17.03 5.25
N GLN A 210 -8.11 -16.68 4.20
CA GLN A 210 -9.28 -15.78 4.26
C GLN A 210 -10.27 -16.07 5.42
N PRO A 211 -10.76 -17.31 5.65
CA PRO A 211 -11.62 -17.59 6.80
C PRO A 211 -10.94 -17.39 8.17
N LYS A 212 -9.62 -17.58 8.27
CA LYS A 212 -8.85 -17.36 9.51
C LYS A 212 -8.56 -15.88 9.77
N LEU A 213 -8.38 -15.09 8.72
CA LEU A 213 -8.30 -13.63 8.82
C LEU A 213 -9.57 -13.08 9.50
N ILE A 214 -10.76 -13.44 9.00
CA ILE A 214 -12.05 -13.01 9.57
C ILE A 214 -12.27 -13.56 10.99
N GLU A 215 -11.88 -14.81 11.27
CA GLU A 215 -11.95 -15.38 12.62
C GLU A 215 -11.11 -14.60 13.63
N TYR A 216 -9.86 -14.27 13.27
CA TYR A 216 -8.91 -13.61 14.17
C TYR A 216 -9.19 -12.12 14.32
N GLN A 217 -9.67 -11.43 13.27
CA GLN A 217 -10.19 -10.05 13.39
C GLN A 217 -11.34 -9.98 14.41
N ARG A 218 -12.29 -10.92 14.36
CA ARG A 218 -13.38 -10.98 15.35
C ARG A 218 -12.87 -11.21 16.77
N LYS A 219 -11.87 -12.09 16.94
CA LYS A 219 -11.26 -12.36 18.26
C LYS A 219 -10.48 -11.15 18.80
N GLN A 220 -9.72 -10.47 17.95
CA GLN A 220 -9.01 -9.23 18.29
C GLN A 220 -9.98 -8.12 18.72
N GLN A 221 -11.12 -7.97 18.03
CA GLN A 221 -12.17 -7.00 18.40
C GLN A 221 -12.78 -7.32 19.78
N ILE A 222 -13.14 -8.58 20.05
CA ILE A 222 -13.66 -9.01 21.36
C ILE A 222 -12.62 -8.80 22.47
N GLN A 223 -11.34 -9.08 22.20
CA GLN A 223 -10.23 -8.83 23.11
C GLN A 223 -10.07 -7.34 23.41
N ALA A 224 -10.17 -6.47 22.41
CA ALA A 224 -10.11 -5.02 22.58
C ALA A 224 -11.28 -4.44 23.39
N GLU A 225 -12.49 -4.95 23.19
CA GLU A 225 -13.66 -4.60 24.01
C GLU A 225 -13.50 -5.03 25.47
N TYR A 226 -12.98 -6.24 25.71
CA TYR A 226 -12.65 -6.72 27.06
C TYR A 226 -11.57 -5.85 27.74
N LEU A 227 -10.48 -5.53 27.04
CA LEU A 227 -9.42 -4.64 27.55
C LEU A 227 -9.98 -3.26 27.92
N LEU A 228 -10.86 -2.69 27.09
CA LEU A 228 -11.53 -1.43 27.33
C LEU A 228 -12.43 -1.48 28.58
N GLN A 229 -13.15 -2.59 28.79
CA GLN A 229 -13.96 -2.80 30.00
C GLN A 229 -13.09 -2.93 31.26
N GLN A 230 -12.00 -3.70 31.20
CA GLN A 230 -11.06 -3.81 32.33
C GLN A 230 -10.46 -2.45 32.70
N ALA A 231 -10.13 -1.61 31.71
CA ALA A 231 -9.66 -0.26 31.96
C ALA A 231 -10.69 0.61 32.71
N PHE A 232 -11.98 0.52 32.35
CA PHE A 232 -13.03 1.28 33.03
C PHE A 232 -13.25 0.80 34.47
N ASN A 233 -13.23 -0.52 34.70
CA ASN A 233 -13.32 -1.11 36.04
C ASN A 233 -12.15 -0.64 36.95
N ARG A 234 -10.93 -0.59 36.41
CA ARG A 234 -9.75 -0.03 37.12
C ARG A 234 -9.90 1.47 37.40
N ALA A 235 -10.39 2.24 36.44
CA ALA A 235 -10.59 3.67 36.61
C ALA A 235 -11.69 4.02 37.63
N GLN A 236 -12.74 3.20 37.76
CA GLN A 236 -13.77 3.34 38.80
C GLN A 236 -13.16 3.29 40.22
N VAL A 237 -12.25 2.34 40.48
CA VAL A 237 -11.52 2.25 41.76
C VAL A 237 -10.32 3.23 41.86
N ARG A 238 -10.23 4.22 40.97
CA ARG A 238 -9.16 5.23 40.88
C ARG A 238 -7.75 4.64 40.65
N ASP A 239 -7.69 3.45 40.07
CA ASP A 239 -6.47 2.83 39.55
C ASP A 239 -6.26 3.26 38.08
N PHE A 240 -5.95 4.53 37.87
CA PHE A 240 -5.72 5.08 36.53
C PHE A 240 -4.46 4.50 35.87
N GLN A 241 -3.45 4.12 36.66
CA GLN A 241 -2.24 3.45 36.16
C GLN A 241 -2.56 2.04 35.63
N GLY A 242 -3.29 1.23 36.41
CA GLY A 242 -3.77 -0.08 35.95
C GLY A 242 -4.74 0.04 34.77
N ALA A 243 -5.59 1.07 34.74
CA ALA A 243 -6.46 1.34 33.59
C ALA A 243 -5.66 1.60 32.30
N LEU A 244 -4.60 2.41 32.38
CA LEU A 244 -3.71 2.70 31.24
C LEU A 244 -3.01 1.45 30.71
N GLN A 245 -2.61 0.51 31.58
CA GLN A 245 -2.00 -0.75 31.16
C GLN A 245 -2.90 -1.57 30.23
N TYR A 246 -4.22 -1.58 30.46
CA TYR A 246 -5.17 -2.25 29.57
C TYR A 246 -5.43 -1.44 28.28
N LEU A 247 -5.58 -0.12 28.36
CA LEU A 247 -5.86 0.72 27.18
C LEU A 247 -4.71 0.70 26.16
N LEU A 248 -3.46 0.65 26.62
CA LEU A 248 -2.28 0.63 25.75
C LEU A 248 -2.10 -0.70 24.97
N GLN A 249 -2.85 -1.75 25.31
CA GLN A 249 -2.89 -3.02 24.58
C GLN A 249 -3.93 -3.05 23.45
N ILE A 250 -4.77 -2.02 23.32
CA ILE A 250 -5.84 -1.98 22.31
C ILE A 250 -5.24 -1.62 20.95
N SER A 251 -5.35 -2.55 20.00
CA SER A 251 -4.81 -2.42 18.64
C SER A 251 -5.53 -1.34 17.81
N PRO A 252 -4.81 -0.56 16.96
CA PRO A 252 -5.40 0.43 16.06
C PRO A 252 -6.36 -0.16 15.02
N ASP A 253 -6.25 -1.45 14.71
CA ASP A 253 -7.13 -2.16 13.77
C ASP A 253 -8.54 -2.46 14.35
N THR A 254 -8.86 -1.97 15.56
CA THR A 254 -10.12 -2.29 16.29
C THR A 254 -10.99 -1.05 16.55
N SER A 255 -12.32 -1.21 16.56
CA SER A 255 -13.24 -0.08 16.76
C SER A 255 -13.17 0.52 18.18
N ALA A 256 -12.63 -0.24 19.15
CA ALA A 256 -12.38 0.23 20.50
C ALA A 256 -11.26 1.29 20.57
N TYR A 257 -10.36 1.35 19.58
CA TYR A 257 -9.14 2.17 19.63
C TYR A 257 -9.39 3.66 19.83
N GLN A 258 -10.32 4.27 19.08
CA GLN A 258 -10.62 5.70 19.22
C GLN A 258 -11.12 6.04 20.64
N LYS A 259 -11.95 5.17 21.22
CA LYS A 259 -12.46 5.31 22.60
C LYS A 259 -11.35 5.06 23.64
N ALA A 260 -10.40 4.18 23.34
CA ALA A 260 -9.20 3.99 24.15
C ALA A 260 -8.29 5.23 24.15
N GLN A 261 -8.00 5.84 23.00
CA GLN A 261 -7.15 7.03 22.90
C GLN A 261 -7.68 8.22 23.71
N VAL A 262 -8.99 8.51 23.62
CA VAL A 262 -9.64 9.55 24.44
C VAL A 262 -9.47 9.26 25.93
N LYS A 263 -9.59 7.99 26.34
CA LYS A 263 -9.50 7.57 27.74
C LYS A 263 -8.05 7.48 28.26
N ILE A 264 -7.07 7.24 27.39
CA ILE A 264 -5.64 7.33 27.70
C ILE A 264 -5.32 8.78 28.14
N ALA A 265 -5.70 9.78 27.33
CA ALA A 265 -5.47 11.19 27.67
C ALA A 265 -6.18 11.60 28.98
N GLU A 266 -7.44 11.17 29.16
CA GLU A 266 -8.20 11.44 30.40
C GLU A 266 -7.51 10.83 31.64
N TYR A 267 -7.09 9.56 31.55
CA TYR A 267 -6.54 8.82 32.69
C TYR A 267 -5.10 9.22 33.01
N GLN A 268 -4.29 9.61 32.01
CA GLN A 268 -2.99 10.24 32.23
C GLN A 268 -3.13 11.53 33.06
N GLN A 269 -4.05 12.42 32.68
CA GLN A 269 -4.28 13.67 33.43
C GLN A 269 -4.83 13.39 34.84
N LYS A 270 -5.75 12.43 35.01
CA LYS A 270 -6.26 12.04 36.34
C LYS A 270 -5.18 11.43 37.23
N GLN A 271 -4.26 10.63 36.68
CA GLN A 271 -3.09 10.09 37.39
C GLN A 271 -2.15 11.22 37.86
N ILE A 272 -1.82 12.18 36.99
CA ILE A 272 -0.99 13.34 37.35
C ILE A 272 -1.61 14.17 38.49
N VAL A 273 -2.95 14.34 38.49
CA VAL A 273 -3.66 15.04 39.58
C VAL A 273 -3.64 14.21 40.87
N LYS A 274 -3.91 12.91 40.80
CA LYS A 274 -3.84 11.98 41.94
C LYS A 274 -2.50 12.06 42.66
N GLU A 275 -1.39 11.90 41.93
CA GLU A 275 -0.04 11.95 42.51
C GLU A 275 0.32 13.31 43.13
N LYS A 276 -0.19 14.41 42.57
CA LYS A 276 0.01 15.76 43.15
C LYS A 276 -0.72 15.91 44.48
N VAL A 277 -1.94 15.37 44.59
CA VAL A 277 -2.72 15.36 45.84
C VAL A 277 -2.07 14.44 46.87
N GLU A 278 -1.64 13.23 46.47
CA GLU A 278 -0.97 12.27 47.35
C GLU A 278 0.36 12.82 47.88
N ARG A 279 1.20 13.43 47.03
CA ARG A 279 2.44 14.11 47.46
C ARG A 279 2.17 15.25 48.44
N LYS A 280 1.10 16.01 48.26
CA LYS A 280 0.70 17.08 49.21
C LYS A 280 0.19 16.50 50.54
N ALA A 281 -0.57 15.41 50.52
CA ALA A 281 -1.02 14.73 51.74
C ALA A 281 0.17 14.15 52.53
N GLN A 282 1.14 13.56 51.83
CA GLN A 282 2.39 13.05 52.42
C GLN A 282 3.20 14.18 53.09
N SER A 283 3.41 15.32 52.41
CA SER A 283 4.18 16.42 53.00
C SER A 283 3.49 17.06 54.21
N MET A 284 2.16 17.20 54.20
CA MET A 284 1.40 17.66 55.36
C MET A 284 1.51 16.69 56.56
N ASN A 285 1.44 15.37 56.32
CA ASN A 285 1.64 14.37 57.37
C ASN A 285 3.06 14.37 57.95
N VAL A 286 4.09 14.59 57.13
CA VAL A 286 5.48 14.71 57.59
C VAL A 286 5.64 15.94 58.50
N VAL A 287 5.13 17.10 58.09
CA VAL A 287 5.18 18.34 58.90
C VAL A 287 4.47 18.15 60.24
N PHE A 288 3.26 17.56 60.24
CA PHE A 288 2.48 17.31 61.46
C PHE A 288 3.20 16.36 62.43
N ASN A 289 3.77 15.26 61.94
CA ASN A 289 4.53 14.32 62.76
C ASN A 289 5.82 14.93 63.31
N GLN A 290 6.50 15.77 62.54
CA GLN A 290 7.71 16.48 62.99
C GLN A 290 7.40 17.50 64.09
N GLN A 291 6.25 18.19 64.01
CA GLN A 291 5.77 19.08 65.08
C GLN A 291 5.44 18.32 66.38
N GLN A 292 4.82 17.13 66.29
CA GLN A 292 4.57 16.28 67.48
C GLN A 292 5.85 15.69 68.09
N SER A 293 6.89 15.45 67.28
CA SER A 293 8.19 14.98 67.77
C SER A 293 8.89 16.09 68.57
N ASN A 294 8.91 17.31 68.03
CA ASN A 294 9.55 18.45 68.69
C ASN A 294 8.83 18.90 69.97
N SER A 295 7.49 18.83 70.05
CA SER A 295 6.75 19.20 71.27
C SER A 295 6.95 18.20 72.43
N LYS A 296 7.27 16.93 72.15
CA LYS A 296 7.65 15.97 73.19
C LYS A 296 9.01 16.26 73.83
N LEU A 297 9.85 17.10 73.21
CA LEU A 297 11.15 17.49 73.75
C LEU A 297 11.10 18.79 74.60
N SER A 298 9.96 19.48 74.67
CA SER A 298 9.83 20.79 75.34
C SER A 298 9.07 20.78 76.67
N ASN A 299 8.63 19.61 77.16
CA ASN A 299 7.81 19.52 78.38
C ASN A 299 8.65 19.22 79.64
N HIS A 300 9.10 20.27 80.34
CA HIS A 300 9.51 20.14 81.74
C HIS A 300 9.14 21.39 82.56
N LYS A 301 8.04 21.28 83.34
CA LYS A 301 7.34 22.36 84.07
C LYS A 301 6.60 23.33 83.12
N SER A 302 5.48 23.95 83.52
CA SER A 302 4.85 24.05 84.84
C SER A 302 3.35 23.69 84.85
N SER A 303 2.88 23.16 85.97
CA SER A 303 1.47 22.88 86.27
C SER A 303 0.70 24.11 86.78
N ILE A 304 -0.58 24.25 86.40
CA ILE A 304 -1.68 24.87 87.16
C ILE A 304 -3.00 24.36 86.56
N SER A 305 -4.07 24.26 87.38
CA SER A 305 -5.36 23.69 86.99
C SER A 305 -6.47 24.76 86.92
N SER A 306 -7.39 24.63 85.96
CA SER A 306 -8.77 25.17 86.09
C SER A 306 -9.77 24.46 85.17
N THR A 307 -10.66 23.71 85.81
CA THR A 307 -12.09 23.45 85.53
C THR A 307 -12.71 23.81 84.16
N THR A 308 -13.29 22.79 83.53
CA THR A 308 -14.62 22.72 82.86
C THR A 308 -15.19 23.92 82.08
N GLU A 309 -15.48 23.71 80.79
CA GLU A 309 -16.86 23.87 80.26
C GLU A 309 -17.09 23.04 78.96
N GLU A 310 -18.34 22.70 78.68
CA GLU A 310 -18.76 22.03 77.43
C GLU A 310 -19.01 23.06 76.32
N ILE A 311 -18.82 22.65 75.05
CA ILE A 311 -19.77 22.98 73.97
C ILE A 311 -19.56 22.03 72.78
N ASN A 312 -20.66 21.47 72.26
CA ASN A 312 -20.66 20.69 71.03
C ASN A 312 -20.63 21.63 69.81
N SER A 313 -19.76 21.36 68.82
CA SER A 313 -20.04 21.76 67.44
C SER A 313 -19.46 20.75 66.43
N ARG A 314 -20.24 20.47 65.38
CA ARG A 314 -19.91 19.49 64.34
C ARG A 314 -19.03 20.13 63.27
N PHE A 315 -17.97 19.44 62.83
CA PHE A 315 -17.43 19.63 61.48
C PHE A 315 -17.15 18.28 60.82
N ASN A 316 -18.01 17.91 59.87
CA ASN A 316 -17.86 16.77 58.98
C ASN A 316 -18.02 17.25 57.52
N PRO A 317 -16.93 17.47 56.78
CA PRO A 317 -16.99 17.86 55.37
C PRO A 317 -17.20 16.62 54.47
N GLY A 318 -18.44 16.12 54.44
CA GLY A 318 -18.82 15.02 53.55
C GLY A 318 -18.73 15.44 52.07
N PHE A 319 -17.81 14.84 51.32
CA PHE A 319 -17.59 15.16 49.91
C PHE A 319 -18.53 14.34 49.02
N VAL A 320 -19.73 14.86 48.75
CA VAL A 320 -20.69 14.31 47.80
C VAL A 320 -20.67 15.14 46.52
N TRP A 321 -20.50 14.48 45.37
CA TRP A 321 -20.84 15.04 44.06
C TRP A 321 -21.65 14.01 43.28
N GLN A 322 -22.71 14.48 42.63
CA GLN A 322 -23.74 13.64 42.04
C GLN A 322 -23.27 12.98 40.74
N GLU A 323 -23.77 11.78 40.49
CA GLU A 323 -23.79 11.21 39.14
C GLU A 323 -24.78 12.02 38.28
N VAL A 324 -24.37 12.40 37.07
CA VAL A 324 -25.28 12.86 36.03
C VAL A 324 -25.29 11.80 34.95
N VAL A 325 -26.43 11.12 34.81
CA VAL A 325 -26.65 10.08 33.80
C VAL A 325 -27.13 10.72 32.50
N ILE A 326 -26.40 10.45 31.41
CA ILE A 326 -26.85 10.53 30.01
C ILE A 326 -26.21 9.34 29.28
#